data_AF-A0AAN9Q4R4-F1
#
_entry.id   AF-A0AAN9Q4R4-F1
#
_cell.length_a   1.000
_cell.length_b   1.000
_cell.length_c   1.000
_cell.angle_alpha   90.00
_cell.angle_beta   90.00
_cell.angle_gamma   90.00
#
_symmetry.space_group_name_H-M   'P 1'
#
loop_
_entity.id
_entity.type
_entity.pdbx_description
1 polymer ?
#
loop_
_entity_poly.entity_id
_entity_poly.type
_entity_poly.pdbx_seq_one_letter_code
_entity_poly.pdbx_strand_id
1 'polypeptide(L)'
;MEFMDYFMDFEDYFPSMIARLGAEGFIGELCNGFRLLMDVNKGLITFESLKMNCFLLGLDVRDDELLCMLMEGDLDGDGALSQMEFCILMFRLSPCLMDGPKLCTSSSSSSQPADPMLM
;
A
#
# COMPACT_ATOMS: atom_id res chain seq x y z
N MET A 1 -6.82 -20.82 10.63
CA MET A 1 -5.50 -20.37 11.07
C MET A 1 -5.51 -18.87 10.90
N GLU A 2 -6.17 -18.20 11.83
CA GLU A 2 -6.34 -16.74 11.88
C GLU A 2 -5.03 -16.12 12.41
N PHE A 3 -4.19 -15.63 11.52
CA PHE A 3 -2.92 -15.00 11.92
C PHE A 3 -2.51 -13.81 11.04
N MET A 4 -3.49 -13.13 10.41
CA MET A 4 -3.23 -11.97 9.53
C MET A 4 -4.03 -10.71 9.88
N ASP A 5 -4.80 -10.70 10.97
CA ASP A 5 -5.58 -9.51 11.38
C ASP A 5 -4.83 -8.57 12.33
N TYR A 6 -3.55 -8.84 12.62
CA TYR A 6 -2.64 -7.83 13.19
C TYR A 6 -1.95 -7.05 12.06
N PHE A 7 -2.64 -6.89 10.93
CA PHE A 7 -2.38 -5.79 10.01
C PHE A 7 -2.30 -4.56 10.91
N MET A 8 -1.14 -3.89 10.94
CA MET A 8 -1.04 -2.59 11.57
C MET A 8 -2.28 -1.81 11.16
N ASP A 9 -2.94 -1.14 12.11
CA ASP A 9 -3.93 -0.13 11.79
C ASP A 9 -3.21 1.00 11.03
N PHE A 10 -2.84 0.71 9.78
CA PHE A 10 -2.22 1.62 8.87
C PHE A 10 -3.35 2.51 8.43
N GLU A 11 -3.40 3.68 9.05
CA GLU A 11 -4.34 4.69 8.65
C GLU A 11 -4.02 5.08 7.19
N ASP A 12 -4.96 4.78 6.29
CA ASP A 12 -4.72 4.91 4.86
C ASP A 12 -4.74 6.39 4.44
N TYR A 13 -3.56 6.99 4.46
CA TYR A 13 -3.36 8.37 4.03
C TYR A 13 -3.14 8.51 2.52
N PHE A 14 -3.01 7.40 1.78
CA PHE A 14 -2.60 7.44 0.37
C PHE A 14 -3.63 8.12 -0.54
N PRO A 15 -4.96 7.89 -0.41
CA PRO A 15 -5.95 8.61 -1.19
C PRO A 15 -5.83 10.13 -1.05
N SER A 16 -5.56 10.62 0.16
CA SER A 16 -5.40 12.06 0.41
C SER A 16 -4.12 12.61 -0.22
N MET A 17 -3.03 11.83 -0.18
CA MET A 17 -1.75 12.20 -0.77
C MET A 17 -1.84 12.24 -2.31
N ILE A 18 -2.48 11.25 -2.92
CA ILE A 18 -2.73 11.19 -4.36
C ILE A 18 -3.64 12.32 -4.81
N ALA A 19 -4.72 12.63 -4.06
CA ALA A 19 -5.61 13.74 -4.39
C ALA A 19 -4.88 15.10 -4.39
N ARG A 20 -3.86 15.26 -3.55
CA ARG A 20 -3.07 16.51 -3.43
C ARG A 20 -1.91 16.59 -4.42
N LEU A 21 -1.19 15.49 -4.65
CA LEU A 21 0.05 15.47 -5.42
C LEU A 21 -0.14 14.96 -6.86
N GLY A 22 -1.28 14.34 -7.16
CA GLY A 22 -1.47 13.52 -8.35
C GLY A 22 -0.73 12.18 -8.27
N ALA A 23 -1.01 11.29 -9.23
CA ALA A 23 -0.40 9.96 -9.26
C ALA A 23 1.13 10.01 -9.42
N GLU A 24 1.65 10.86 -10.31
CA GLU A 24 3.09 11.02 -10.53
C GLU A 24 3.80 11.57 -9.29
N GLY A 25 3.20 12.57 -8.62
CA GLY A 25 3.75 13.15 -7.39
C GLY A 25 3.76 12.13 -6.24
N PHE A 26 2.69 11.34 -6.11
CA PHE A 26 2.64 10.26 -5.13
C PHE A 26 3.73 9.19 -5.36
N ILE A 27 3.93 8.76 -6.61
CA ILE A 27 5.01 7.82 -6.95
C ILE A 27 6.38 8.42 -6.60
N GLY A 28 6.56 9.72 -6.84
CA GLY A 28 7.75 10.45 -6.42
C GLY A 28 8.00 10.39 -4.91
N GLU A 29 6.95 10.57 -4.10
CA GLU A 29 7.05 10.48 -2.64
C GLU A 29 7.35 9.06 -2.16
N LEU A 30 6.79 8.02 -2.80
CA LEU A 30 7.18 6.64 -2.50
C LEU A 30 8.67 6.40 -2.80
N CYS A 31 9.17 6.92 -3.92
CA CYS A 31 10.59 6.83 -4.25
C CYS A 31 11.47 7.57 -3.24
N ASN A 32 11.01 8.72 -2.74
CA ASN A 32 11.72 9.48 -1.71
C ASN A 32 11.71 8.72 -0.37
N GLY A 33 10.58 8.15 0.02
CA GLY A 33 10.46 7.28 1.19
C GLY A 33 11.42 6.09 1.13
N PHE A 34 11.48 5.41 -0.01
CA PHE A 34 12.45 4.33 -0.22
C PHE A 34 13.90 4.78 0.02
N ARG A 35 14.29 5.93 -0.56
CA ARG A 35 15.64 6.48 -0.41
C ARG A 35 15.98 6.86 1.02
N LEU A 36 14.99 7.25 1.82
CA LEU A 36 15.17 7.55 3.24
C LEU A 36 15.39 6.29 4.09
N LEU A 37 14.85 5.15 3.66
CA LEU A 37 14.87 3.90 4.43
C LEU A 37 15.98 2.93 4.00
N MET A 38 16.48 3.03 2.77
CA MET A 38 17.47 2.10 2.22
C MET A 38 18.86 2.20 2.85
N ASP A 39 19.60 1.09 2.82
CA ASP A 39 21.05 1.09 2.95
C ASP A 39 21.67 1.66 1.67
N VAL A 40 22.38 2.79 1.81
CA VAL A 40 22.98 3.51 0.68
C VAL A 40 24.01 2.68 -0.08
N ASN A 41 24.72 1.78 0.61
CA ASN A 41 25.77 0.97 -0.02
C ASN A 41 25.19 -0.21 -0.79
N LYS A 42 24.07 -0.76 -0.31
CA LYS A 42 23.41 -1.92 -0.93
C LYS A 42 22.37 -1.52 -1.99
N GLY A 43 21.77 -0.34 -1.86
CA GLY A 43 20.66 0.07 -2.73
C GLY A 43 19.34 -0.59 -2.39
N LEU A 44 19.22 -1.19 -1.20
CA LEU A 44 18.07 -1.97 -0.73
C LEU A 44 17.69 -1.56 0.69
N ILE A 45 16.44 -1.71 1.08
CA ILE A 45 16.02 -1.60 2.48
C ILE A 45 16.34 -2.92 3.18
N THR A 46 17.28 -2.91 4.10
CA THR A 46 17.56 -4.06 4.97
C THR A 46 16.92 -3.87 6.33
N PHE A 47 16.86 -4.93 7.13
CA PHE A 47 16.39 -4.84 8.52
C PHE A 47 17.12 -3.74 9.32
N GLU A 48 18.45 -3.69 9.19
CA GLU A 48 19.26 -2.70 9.90
C GLU A 48 19.00 -1.28 9.39
N SER A 49 18.92 -1.07 8.07
CA SER A 49 18.67 0.26 7.52
C SER A 49 17.26 0.74 7.88
N LEU A 50 16.26 -0.13 7.78
CA LEU A 50 14.89 0.17 8.15
C LEU A 50 14.79 0.56 9.63
N LYS A 51 15.38 -0.25 10.52
CA LYS A 51 15.38 0.02 11.97
C LYS A 51 16.05 1.36 12.31
N MET A 52 17.24 1.60 11.76
CA MET A 52 18.00 2.82 12.05
C MET A 52 17.31 4.06 11.48
N ASN A 53 16.82 3.98 10.25
CA ASN A 53 16.19 5.13 9.60
C ASN A 53 14.82 5.45 10.21
N CYS A 54 14.02 4.45 10.60
CA CYS A 54 12.78 4.67 11.37
C CYS A 54 13.07 5.37 12.70
N PHE A 55 14.09 4.92 13.43
CA PHE A 55 14.52 5.56 14.67
C PHE A 55 14.96 7.02 14.44
N LEU A 56 15.73 7.30 13.38
CA LEU A 56 16.16 8.65 13.03
C LEU A 56 15.01 9.57 12.62
N LEU A 57 13.95 9.03 12.04
CA LEU A 57 12.71 9.76 11.73
C LEU A 57 11.81 9.98 12.96
N GLY A 58 12.22 9.46 14.13
CA GLY A 58 11.45 9.56 15.37
C GLY A 58 10.25 8.61 15.43
N LEU A 59 10.25 7.56 14.61
CA LEU A 59 9.24 6.50 14.62
C LEU A 59 9.66 5.41 15.60
N ASP A 60 8.78 5.08 16.55
CA ASP A 60 8.98 3.97 17.49
C ASP A 60 8.27 2.73 16.94
N VAL A 61 9.03 1.92 16.20
CA VAL A 61 8.55 0.70 15.54
C VAL A 61 9.30 -0.49 16.13
N ARG A 62 8.57 -1.54 16.51
CA ARG A 62 9.19 -2.70 17.17
C ARG A 62 9.91 -3.59 16.18
N ASP A 63 10.93 -4.31 16.65
CA ASP A 63 11.70 -5.24 15.81
C ASP A 63 10.84 -6.31 15.11
N ASP A 64 9.81 -6.84 15.79
CA ASP A 64 8.89 -7.81 15.19
C ASP A 64 8.01 -7.21 14.09
N GLU A 65 7.67 -5.93 14.24
CA GLU A 65 6.88 -5.17 13.28
C GLU A 65 7.69 -4.86 12.02
N LEU A 66 8.95 -4.43 12.19
CA LEU A 66 9.91 -4.22 11.10
C LEU A 66 10.20 -5.52 10.34
N LEU A 67 10.32 -6.64 11.07
CA LEU A 67 10.52 -7.95 10.46
C LEU A 67 9.29 -8.37 9.65
N CYS A 68 8.08 -8.14 10.15
CA CYS A 68 6.85 -8.39 9.40
C CYS A 68 6.79 -7.55 8.12
N MET A 69 7.19 -6.27 8.17
CA MET A 69 7.24 -5.41 6.97
C MET A 69 8.16 -5.99 5.89
N LEU A 70 9.35 -6.46 6.28
CA LEU A 70 10.29 -7.10 5.36
C LEU A 70 9.72 -8.40 4.79
N MET A 71 9.26 -9.30 5.65
CA MET A 71 8.73 -10.59 5.23
C MET A 71 7.51 -10.47 4.30
N GLU A 72 6.69 -9.44 4.48
CA GLU A 72 5.49 -9.21 3.67
C GLU A 72 5.82 -8.57 2.31
N GLY A 73 6.88 -7.76 2.25
CA GLY A 73 7.30 -7.04 1.05
C GLY A 73 8.32 -7.76 0.18
N ASP A 74 9.15 -8.63 0.77
CA ASP A 74 10.21 -9.37 0.10
C ASP A 74 9.61 -10.48 -0.78
N LEU A 75 9.57 -10.24 -2.10
CA LEU A 75 8.92 -11.12 -3.06
C LEU A 75 9.89 -12.12 -3.69
N ASP A 76 11.18 -11.81 -3.70
CA ASP A 76 12.23 -12.68 -4.25
C ASP A 76 12.97 -13.51 -3.18
N GLY A 77 12.77 -13.18 -1.89
CA GLY A 77 13.29 -13.91 -0.74
C GLY A 77 14.76 -13.59 -0.42
N ASP A 78 15.27 -12.43 -0.83
CA ASP A 78 16.66 -12.02 -0.56
C ASP A 78 16.87 -11.46 0.86
N GLY A 79 15.79 -11.26 1.61
CA GLY A 79 15.79 -10.73 2.98
C GLY A 79 15.86 -9.21 3.05
N ALA A 80 15.64 -8.50 1.95
CA ALA A 80 15.62 -7.05 1.84
C ALA A 80 14.44 -6.59 0.96
N LEU A 81 14.23 -5.28 0.84
CA LEU A 81 13.28 -4.72 -0.13
C LEU A 81 14.02 -3.92 -1.18
N SER A 82 13.82 -4.30 -2.44
CA SER A 82 14.06 -3.44 -3.58
C SER A 82 13.05 -2.29 -3.63
N GLN A 83 13.33 -1.28 -4.45
CA GLN A 83 12.41 -0.16 -4.64
C GLN A 83 11.04 -0.63 -5.17
N MET A 84 11.03 -1.63 -6.05
CA MET A 84 9.81 -2.17 -6.63
C MET A 84 8.97 -2.88 -5.57
N GLU A 85 9.59 -3.73 -4.74
CA GLU A 85 8.94 -4.45 -3.65
C GLU A 85 8.38 -3.51 -2.59
N PHE A 86 9.17 -2.50 -2.19
CA PHE A 86 8.71 -1.46 -1.29
C PHE A 86 7.47 -0.75 -1.84
N CYS A 87 7.49 -0.32 -3.10
CA CYS A 87 6.33 0.31 -3.72
C CYS A 87 5.13 -0.64 -3.70
N ILE A 88 5.28 -1.88 -4.16
CA ILE A 88 4.20 -2.89 -4.17
C ILE A 88 3.62 -3.10 -2.77
N LEU A 89 4.47 -3.26 -1.75
CA LEU A 89 4.06 -3.38 -0.36
C LEU A 89 3.20 -2.17 0.04
N MET A 90 3.68 -0.94 -0.20
CA MET A 90 2.92 0.27 0.10
C MET A 90 1.55 0.27 -0.58
N PHE A 91 1.47 -0.06 -1.87
CA PHE A 91 0.19 -0.16 -2.59
C PHE A 91 -0.76 -1.22 -1.99
N ARG A 92 -0.23 -2.35 -1.50
CA ARG A 92 -1.00 -3.41 -0.83
C ARG A 92 -1.55 -2.98 0.54
N LEU A 93 -0.86 -2.07 1.22
CA LEU A 93 -1.29 -1.50 2.49
C LEU A 93 -2.41 -0.45 2.35
N SER A 94 -2.77 -0.03 1.14
CA SER A 94 -3.92 0.83 0.85
C SER A 94 -5.01 0.03 0.12
N PRO A 95 -5.96 -0.61 0.86
CA PRO A 95 -7.07 -1.34 0.26
C PRO A 95 -7.91 -0.46 -0.68
N CYS A 96 -8.01 0.84 -0.37
CA CYS A 96 -8.74 1.81 -1.18
C CYS A 96 -8.11 2.08 -2.54
N LEU A 97 -6.81 1.77 -2.73
CA LEU A 97 -6.16 1.85 -4.03
C LEU A 97 -6.30 0.59 -4.86
N MET A 98 -6.48 -0.56 -4.21
CA MET A 98 -6.64 -1.86 -4.87
C MET A 98 -8.08 -2.11 -5.32
N ASP A 99 -9.07 -1.56 -4.61
CA ASP A 99 -10.42 -1.42 -5.13
C ASP A 99 -10.41 -0.27 -6.17
N GLY A 100 -10.15 -0.63 -7.44
CA GLY A 100 -10.35 0.28 -8.57
C GLY A 100 -11.71 0.99 -8.47
N PRO A 101 -11.90 2.13 -9.17
CA PRO A 101 -13.09 2.95 -8.99
C PRO A 101 -14.31 2.04 -9.03
N LYS A 102 -15.05 1.97 -7.92
CA LYS A 102 -16.41 1.44 -7.90
C LYS A 102 -17.14 2.36 -8.87
N LEU A 103 -17.14 1.99 -10.15
CA LEU A 103 -17.91 2.68 -11.17
C LEU A 103 -19.31 2.65 -10.59
N CYS A 104 -19.78 3.83 -10.22
CA CYS A 104 -21.13 4.05 -9.78
C CYS A 104 -21.98 3.51 -10.92
N THR A 105 -22.44 2.26 -10.81
CA THR A 105 -23.61 1.83 -11.54
C THR A 105 -24.73 2.59 -10.86
N SER A 106 -24.88 3.85 -11.29
CA SER A 106 -26.16 4.50 -11.32
C SER A 106 -27.09 3.45 -11.89
N SER A 107 -27.84 2.81 -11.00
CA SER A 107 -29.01 2.05 -11.35
C SER A 107 -29.98 3.11 -11.84
N SER A 108 -29.76 3.54 -13.08
CA SER A 108 -30.74 4.19 -13.90
C SER A 108 -31.83 3.14 -14.04
N SER A 109 -32.79 3.22 -13.15
CA SER A 109 -34.07 2.53 -13.22
C SER A 109 -34.73 2.92 -14.54
N SER A 110 -34.42 2.20 -15.63
CA SER A 110 -35.31 2.11 -16.78
C SER A 110 -36.26 0.95 -16.50
N SER A 111 -37.27 1.24 -15.69
CA SER A 111 -38.49 0.47 -15.61
C SER A 111 -39.12 0.40 -17.00
N GLN A 112 -39.07 -0.75 -17.66
CA GLN A 112 -40.05 -1.12 -18.68
C GLN A 112 -41.14 -1.95 -17.98
N PRO A 113 -42.40 -1.50 -17.95
CA PRO A 113 -43.50 -2.36 -17.54
C PRO A 113 -43.76 -3.42 -18.61
N ALA A 114 -44.03 -4.63 -18.14
CA ALA A 114 -44.39 -5.79 -18.93
C ALA A 114 -45.61 -5.51 -19.81
N ASP A 115 -45.51 -5.97 -21.06
CA ASP A 115 -46.59 -6.12 -22.02
C ASP A 115 -47.73 -6.99 -21.44
N PRO A 116 -48.98 -6.49 -21.34
CA PRO A 116 -50.13 -7.32 -21.08
C PRO A 116 -50.97 -7.46 -22.36
N MET A 117 -51.02 -8.66 -22.93
CA MET A 117 -52.28 -9.39 -23.18
C MET A 117 -52.05 -10.65 -24.03
N LEU A 118 -52.12 -11.78 -23.34
CA LEU A 118 -52.67 -13.02 -23.91
C LEU A 118 -54.18 -12.81 -24.16
N MET A 119 -54.57 -12.83 -25.43
CA MET A 119 -55.85 -13.40 -25.89
C MET A 119 -55.67 -13.99 -27.29
#